data_AF-A0A2M7X6E6-F1
#
_entry.id   AF-A0A2M7X6E6-F1
#
_cell.length_a   1.000
_cell.length_b   1.000
_cell.length_c   1.000
_cell.angle_alpha   90.00
_cell.angle_beta   90.00
_cell.angle_gamma   90.00
#
_symmetry.space_group_name_H-M   'P 1'
#
loop_
_entity.id
_entity.type
_entity.pdbx_description
1 polymer ?
#
loop_
_entity_poly.entity_id
_entity_poly.type
_entity_poly.pdbx_seq_one_letter_code
_entity_poly.pdbx_strand_id
1 'polypeptide(L)'
;GKITASGVKVKVIADKIGAEYNIGPTKFTIPGFKGTPKYDGFYAKSESQMAGGFVGELAYPTDDEIKTAKEKTESALEESLTTLISSQIPADFKIIEGARQFNVIREDVNQEVNQDSNFSVFAEGELTIAGFKEPNLLELMGGLAQKELGESFKAKKYSLEYGVARPDIQSGKINFSINYSGTFWQPIDIEQFKNSILNKKETELKVFVFSLDGVERATVSLWPFWVKRVPDNIAKVEVEVE
;
A
#
# COMPACT_ATOMS: atom_id res chain seq x y z
N GLY A 1 -23.27 -65.70 16.36
CA GLY A 1 -22.68 -64.37 16.14
C GLY A 1 -23.28 -63.76 14.89
N LYS A 2 -23.54 -62.45 14.88
CA LYS A 2 -24.07 -61.73 13.70
C LYS A 2 -22.87 -61.26 12.88
N ILE A 3 -22.76 -61.69 11.63
CA ILE A 3 -21.68 -61.26 10.74
C ILE A 3 -21.99 -59.83 10.31
N THR A 4 -21.11 -58.89 10.66
CA THR A 4 -21.21 -57.49 10.23
C THR A 4 -20.40 -57.31 8.96
N ALA A 5 -21.00 -56.78 7.90
CA ALA A 5 -20.29 -56.47 6.67
C ALA A 5 -19.21 -55.41 6.93
N SER A 6 -17.99 -55.66 6.45
CA SER A 6 -16.87 -54.71 6.50
C SER A 6 -16.50 -54.30 5.09
N GLY A 7 -16.27 -53.02 4.87
CA GLY A 7 -15.91 -52.47 3.56
C GLY A 7 -14.96 -51.28 3.70
N VAL A 8 -14.21 -51.00 2.64
CA VAL A 8 -13.29 -49.86 2.54
C VAL A 8 -13.53 -49.12 1.23
N LYS A 9 -13.36 -47.79 1.24
CA LYS A 9 -13.39 -46.98 0.01
C LYS A 9 -11.99 -46.96 -0.58
N VAL A 10 -11.88 -47.25 -1.87
CA VAL A 10 -10.62 -47.27 -2.61
C VAL A 10 -10.78 -46.47 -3.90
N LYS A 11 -9.68 -45.85 -4.36
CA LYS A 11 -9.63 -45.27 -5.70
C LYS A 11 -9.47 -46.40 -6.71
N VAL A 12 -10.19 -46.31 -7.82
CA VAL A 12 -10.11 -47.25 -8.93
C VAL A 12 -9.76 -46.48 -10.20
N ILE A 13 -9.04 -47.14 -11.10
CA ILE A 13 -8.67 -46.60 -12.41
C ILE A 13 -9.17 -47.57 -13.49
N ALA A 14 -9.44 -47.06 -14.69
CA ALA A 14 -9.79 -47.90 -15.82
C ALA A 14 -8.55 -48.68 -16.28
N ASP A 15 -8.76 -49.93 -16.71
CA ASP A 15 -7.73 -50.78 -17.31
C ASP A 15 -7.34 -50.30 -18.72
N LYS A 16 -8.27 -49.61 -19.40
CA LYS A 16 -8.11 -49.13 -20.77
C LYS A 16 -8.62 -47.71 -20.92
N ILE A 17 -8.00 -46.99 -21.85
CA ILE A 17 -8.43 -45.65 -22.27
C ILE A 17 -9.66 -45.74 -23.16
N GLY A 18 -10.55 -44.76 -23.05
CA GLY A 18 -11.67 -44.58 -23.98
C GLY A 18 -13.01 -44.34 -23.31
N ALA A 19 -13.87 -43.62 -24.03
CA ALA A 19 -15.19 -43.21 -23.54
C ALA A 19 -16.13 -44.40 -23.32
N GLU A 20 -15.88 -45.52 -24.00
CA GLU A 20 -16.59 -46.78 -23.83
C GLU A 20 -16.38 -47.42 -22.44
N TYR A 21 -15.35 -46.98 -21.69
CA TYR A 21 -15.09 -47.44 -20.33
C TYR A 21 -15.69 -46.53 -19.25
N ASN A 22 -16.40 -45.46 -19.66
CA ASN A 22 -17.22 -44.68 -18.75
C ASN A 22 -18.48 -45.48 -18.40
N ILE A 23 -18.55 -46.00 -17.19
CA ILE A 23 -19.62 -46.87 -16.72
C ILE A 23 -20.44 -46.22 -15.60
N GLY A 24 -21.74 -46.49 -15.57
CA GLY A 24 -22.60 -46.10 -14.46
C GLY A 24 -22.27 -46.84 -13.15
N PRO A 25 -22.94 -46.50 -12.04
CA PRO A 25 -22.87 -47.26 -10.80
C PRO A 25 -23.14 -48.75 -11.03
N THR A 26 -22.22 -49.61 -10.62
CA THR A 26 -22.30 -51.06 -10.87
C THR A 26 -21.73 -51.88 -9.72
N LYS A 27 -21.99 -53.19 -9.74
CA LYS A 27 -21.45 -54.17 -8.79
C LYS A 27 -20.37 -55.00 -9.48
N PHE A 28 -19.18 -55.03 -8.88
CA PHE A 28 -18.05 -55.83 -9.34
C PHE A 28 -17.97 -57.12 -8.53
N THR A 29 -17.93 -58.26 -9.22
CA THR A 29 -17.74 -59.58 -8.62
C THR A 29 -16.34 -60.10 -8.89
N ILE A 30 -15.85 -61.03 -8.08
CA ILE A 30 -14.59 -61.71 -8.30
C ILE A 30 -14.86 -63.00 -9.09
N PRO A 31 -14.54 -63.09 -10.40
CA PRO A 31 -14.90 -64.25 -11.22
C PRO A 31 -14.35 -65.57 -10.68
N GLY A 32 -13.17 -65.55 -10.05
CA GLY A 32 -12.53 -66.71 -9.43
C GLY A 32 -13.30 -67.33 -8.25
N PHE A 33 -14.35 -66.67 -7.73
CA PHE A 33 -15.19 -67.22 -6.66
C PHE A 33 -16.48 -67.88 -7.16
N LYS A 34 -16.74 -67.84 -8.48
CA LYS A 34 -17.98 -68.36 -9.07
C LYS A 34 -18.22 -69.82 -8.66
N GLY A 35 -19.45 -70.12 -8.23
CA GLY A 35 -19.84 -71.46 -7.75
C GLY A 35 -19.57 -71.71 -6.26
N THR A 36 -19.05 -70.72 -5.53
CA THR A 36 -18.86 -70.80 -4.07
C THR A 36 -19.68 -69.74 -3.34
N PRO A 37 -20.00 -69.91 -2.04
CA PRO A 37 -20.65 -68.88 -1.24
C PRO A 37 -19.88 -67.54 -1.16
N LYS A 38 -18.57 -67.56 -1.47
CA LYS A 38 -17.75 -66.34 -1.50
C LYS A 38 -18.12 -65.41 -2.66
N TYR A 39 -18.72 -65.92 -3.74
CA TYR A 39 -19.11 -65.10 -4.88
C TYR A 39 -20.16 -64.05 -4.51
N ASP A 40 -21.10 -64.41 -3.65
CA ASP A 40 -22.16 -63.50 -3.19
C ASP A 40 -21.67 -62.62 -2.02
N GLY A 41 -20.76 -63.15 -1.20
CA GLY A 41 -20.25 -62.49 0.01
C GLY A 41 -19.16 -61.44 -0.23
N PHE A 42 -18.38 -61.53 -1.33
CA PHE A 42 -17.27 -60.62 -1.62
C PHE A 42 -17.48 -59.90 -2.95
N TYR A 43 -17.67 -58.59 -2.89
CA TYR A 43 -17.89 -57.74 -4.06
C TYR A 43 -17.39 -56.33 -3.80
N ALA A 44 -17.19 -55.57 -4.87
CA ALA A 44 -17.09 -54.12 -4.82
C ALA A 44 -18.33 -53.51 -5.49
N LYS A 45 -18.63 -52.25 -5.16
CA LYS A 45 -19.72 -51.51 -5.78
C LYS A 45 -19.27 -50.07 -5.99
N SER A 46 -19.56 -49.50 -7.16
CA SER A 46 -19.51 -48.06 -7.35
C SER A 46 -20.88 -47.45 -7.07
N GLU A 47 -20.88 -46.34 -6.32
CA GLU A 47 -22.09 -45.58 -6.01
C GLU A 47 -22.31 -44.42 -7.00
N SER A 48 -21.23 -43.89 -7.55
CA SER A 48 -21.22 -42.84 -8.58
C SER A 48 -20.81 -43.38 -9.95
N GLN A 49 -21.18 -42.66 -11.01
CA GLN A 49 -20.68 -42.91 -12.37
C GLN A 49 -19.15 -42.76 -12.41
N MET A 50 -18.49 -43.64 -13.14
CA MET A 50 -17.09 -43.48 -13.53
C MET A 50 -17.06 -42.77 -14.89
N ALA A 51 -16.36 -41.64 -14.95
CA ALA A 51 -16.26 -40.77 -16.11
C ALA A 51 -14.80 -40.35 -16.34
N GLY A 52 -14.52 -39.70 -17.48
CA GLY A 52 -13.19 -39.19 -17.84
C GLY A 52 -12.39 -40.09 -18.79
N GLY A 53 -12.89 -41.27 -19.13
CA GLY A 53 -12.37 -42.07 -20.24
C GLY A 53 -12.58 -41.34 -21.57
N PHE A 54 -11.50 -41.18 -22.34
CA PHE A 54 -11.47 -40.49 -23.62
C PHE A 54 -10.35 -41.06 -24.50
N VAL A 55 -10.54 -41.03 -25.83
CA VAL A 55 -9.46 -41.26 -26.81
C VAL A 55 -9.46 -40.06 -27.76
N GLY A 56 -8.38 -39.29 -27.78
CA GLY A 56 -8.22 -38.13 -28.66
C GLY A 56 -7.20 -37.13 -28.12
N GLU A 57 -7.04 -36.02 -28.84
CA GLU A 57 -6.25 -34.87 -28.41
C GLU A 57 -7.07 -34.02 -27.45
N LEU A 58 -6.52 -33.70 -26.27
CA LEU A 58 -7.10 -32.76 -25.32
C LEU A 58 -6.38 -31.42 -25.49
N ALA A 59 -7.17 -30.35 -25.64
CA ALA A 59 -6.62 -29.00 -25.61
C ALA A 59 -5.96 -28.77 -24.23
N TYR A 60 -4.74 -28.26 -24.26
CA TYR A 60 -3.94 -27.99 -23.09
C TYR A 60 -3.21 -26.66 -23.30
N PRO A 61 -3.24 -25.74 -22.32
CA PRO A 61 -2.59 -24.45 -22.47
C PRO A 61 -1.08 -24.61 -22.54
N THR A 62 -0.45 -23.87 -23.44
CA THR A 62 1.01 -23.81 -23.54
C THR A 62 1.62 -23.11 -22.33
N ASP A 63 2.89 -23.35 -22.05
CA ASP A 63 3.60 -22.71 -20.93
C ASP A 63 3.58 -21.17 -21.03
N ASP A 64 3.65 -20.63 -22.26
CA ASP A 64 3.58 -19.18 -22.53
C ASP A 64 2.18 -18.60 -22.23
N GLU A 65 1.12 -19.34 -22.58
CA GLU A 65 -0.26 -18.96 -22.23
C GLU A 65 -0.48 -18.98 -20.72
N ILE A 66 0.00 -20.02 -20.03
CA ILE A 66 -0.06 -20.12 -18.57
C ILE A 66 0.68 -18.93 -17.94
N LYS A 67 1.92 -18.67 -18.36
CA LYS A 67 2.72 -17.56 -17.83
C LYS A 67 2.02 -16.22 -18.03
N THR A 68 1.49 -15.95 -19.22
CA THR A 68 0.77 -14.72 -19.53
C THR A 68 -0.50 -14.59 -18.68
N ALA A 69 -1.23 -15.69 -18.49
CA ALA A 69 -2.43 -15.70 -17.65
C ALA A 69 -2.11 -15.44 -16.17
N LYS A 70 -0.99 -15.98 -15.66
CA LYS A 70 -0.50 -15.69 -14.31
C LYS A 70 -0.17 -14.21 -14.12
N GLU A 71 0.68 -13.64 -14.97
CA GLU A 71 1.07 -12.22 -14.90
C GLU A 71 -0.16 -11.29 -14.97
N LYS A 72 -1.13 -11.62 -15.83
CA LYS A 72 -2.40 -10.88 -15.92
C LYS A 72 -3.25 -11.02 -14.65
N THR A 73 -3.30 -12.21 -14.06
CA THR A 73 -4.07 -12.48 -12.83
C THR A 73 -3.45 -11.75 -11.64
N GLU A 74 -2.12 -11.79 -11.50
CA GLU A 74 -1.38 -11.06 -10.47
C GLU A 74 -1.59 -9.54 -10.60
N SER A 75 -1.47 -8.99 -11.81
CA SER A 75 -1.68 -7.56 -12.07
C SER A 75 -3.11 -7.12 -11.73
N ALA A 76 -4.11 -7.91 -12.14
CA ALA A 76 -5.51 -7.62 -11.84
C ALA A 76 -5.82 -7.71 -10.34
N LEU A 77 -5.20 -8.66 -9.63
CA LEU A 77 -5.32 -8.80 -8.19
C LEU A 77 -4.68 -7.61 -7.46
N GLU A 78 -3.47 -7.19 -7.84
CA GLU A 78 -2.81 -6.03 -7.27
C GLU A 78 -3.62 -4.74 -7.49
N GLU A 79 -4.16 -4.52 -8.68
CA GLU A 79 -5.01 -3.37 -9.01
C GLU A 79 -6.30 -3.37 -8.16
N SER A 80 -6.93 -4.54 -8.02
CA SER A 80 -8.16 -4.71 -7.22
C SER A 80 -7.91 -4.42 -5.74
N LEU A 81 -6.81 -4.96 -5.18
CA LEU A 81 -6.41 -4.70 -3.79
C LEU A 81 -6.03 -3.24 -3.58
N THR A 82 -5.32 -2.62 -4.53
CA THR A 82 -4.96 -1.20 -4.48
C THR A 82 -6.21 -0.32 -4.46
N THR A 83 -7.19 -0.63 -5.31
CA THR A 83 -8.47 0.10 -5.35
C THR A 83 -9.22 -0.04 -4.02
N LEU A 84 -9.31 -1.28 -3.50
CA LEU A 84 -9.99 -1.56 -2.24
C LEU A 84 -9.39 -0.76 -1.08
N ILE A 85 -8.06 -0.83 -0.91
CA ILE A 85 -7.39 -0.22 0.23
C ILE A 85 -7.28 1.30 0.10
N SER A 86 -7.19 1.86 -1.12
CA SER A 86 -7.07 3.32 -1.32
C SER A 86 -8.24 4.10 -0.70
N SER A 87 -9.44 3.51 -0.68
CA SER A 87 -10.62 4.11 -0.04
C SER A 87 -10.58 4.11 1.50
N GLN A 88 -9.68 3.32 2.09
CA GLN A 88 -9.53 3.12 3.53
C GLN A 88 -8.37 3.92 4.11
N ILE A 89 -7.52 4.52 3.27
CA ILE A 89 -6.38 5.32 3.71
C ILE A 89 -6.90 6.64 4.31
N PRO A 90 -6.55 6.96 5.57
CA PRO A 90 -6.94 8.24 6.15
C PRO A 90 -6.36 9.42 5.37
N ALA A 91 -7.13 10.50 5.22
CA ALA A 91 -6.75 11.64 4.38
C ALA A 91 -5.49 12.38 4.85
N ASP A 92 -5.11 12.23 6.12
CA ASP A 92 -3.91 12.84 6.71
C ASP A 92 -2.64 11.98 6.55
N PHE A 93 -2.76 10.80 5.93
CA PHE A 93 -1.63 9.93 5.63
C PHE A 93 -1.10 10.19 4.22
N LYS A 94 0.22 10.29 4.12
CA LYS A 94 0.96 10.36 2.87
C LYS A 94 1.53 8.98 2.53
N ILE A 95 1.29 8.56 1.29
CA ILE A 95 1.88 7.36 0.69
C ILE A 95 2.84 7.83 -0.39
N ILE A 96 4.08 7.31 -0.36
CA ILE A 96 5.12 7.63 -1.33
C ILE A 96 5.40 6.44 -2.23
N GLU A 97 6.13 6.67 -3.33
CA GLU A 97 6.54 5.61 -4.24
C GLU A 97 7.32 4.51 -3.49
N GLY A 98 7.06 3.25 -3.84
CA GLY A 98 7.68 2.08 -3.19
C GLY A 98 7.10 1.74 -1.80
N ALA A 99 6.14 2.50 -1.28
CA ALA A 99 5.55 2.23 0.03
C ALA A 99 4.52 1.09 0.03
N ARG A 100 4.25 0.51 -1.15
CA ARG A 100 3.35 -0.62 -1.36
C ARG A 100 4.17 -1.89 -1.55
N GLN A 101 3.74 -2.96 -0.91
CA GLN A 101 4.31 -4.28 -1.12
C GLN A 101 3.18 -5.27 -1.38
N PHE A 102 3.20 -5.85 -2.57
CA PHE A 102 2.29 -6.90 -3.00
C PHE A 102 2.99 -8.27 -2.92
N ASN A 103 2.34 -9.24 -2.29
CA ASN A 103 2.82 -10.61 -2.20
C ASN A 103 1.72 -11.57 -2.64
N VAL A 104 2.03 -12.50 -3.54
CA VAL A 104 1.15 -13.63 -3.85
C VAL A 104 1.33 -14.70 -2.78
N ILE A 105 0.24 -15.06 -2.11
CA ILE A 105 0.21 -16.07 -1.04
C ILE A 105 0.04 -17.46 -1.65
N ARG A 106 -0.84 -17.56 -2.66
CA ARG A 106 -1.19 -18.81 -3.31
C ARG A 106 -1.53 -18.57 -4.76
N GLU A 107 -1.10 -19.48 -5.61
CA GLU A 107 -1.42 -19.48 -7.03
C GLU A 107 -1.71 -20.92 -7.49
N ASP A 108 -2.86 -21.13 -8.13
CA ASP A 108 -3.26 -22.42 -8.68
C ASP A 108 -3.67 -22.26 -10.15
N VAL A 109 -3.16 -23.15 -11.01
CA VAL A 109 -3.54 -23.21 -12.42
C VAL A 109 -4.41 -24.43 -12.63
N ASN A 110 -5.67 -24.22 -13.02
CA ASN A 110 -6.48 -25.29 -13.57
C ASN A 110 -6.23 -25.35 -15.08
N GLN A 111 -5.47 -26.35 -15.51
CA GLN A 111 -5.11 -26.58 -16.91
C GLN A 111 -6.19 -27.33 -17.69
N GLU A 112 -7.26 -27.79 -17.03
CA GLU A 112 -8.42 -28.36 -17.72
C GLU A 112 -9.12 -27.26 -18.52
N VAL A 113 -9.19 -27.50 -19.83
CA VAL A 113 -9.82 -26.57 -20.77
C VAL A 113 -11.32 -26.80 -20.79
N ASN A 114 -12.10 -25.74 -20.61
CA ASN A 114 -13.56 -25.80 -20.64
C ASN A 114 -14.12 -25.88 -22.08
N GLN A 115 -15.45 -25.91 -22.23
CA GLN A 115 -16.10 -26.02 -23.54
C GLN A 115 -15.80 -24.84 -24.49
N ASP A 116 -15.34 -23.71 -23.95
CA ASP A 116 -15.00 -22.49 -24.69
C ASP A 116 -13.49 -22.35 -24.95
N SER A 117 -12.72 -23.44 -24.80
CA SER A 117 -11.26 -23.44 -24.96
C SER A 117 -10.49 -22.56 -23.95
N ASN A 118 -11.07 -22.29 -22.78
CA ASN A 118 -10.43 -21.49 -21.73
C ASN A 118 -9.96 -22.37 -20.56
N PHE A 119 -8.85 -21.98 -19.94
CA PHE A 119 -8.35 -22.50 -18.68
C PHE A 119 -8.44 -21.42 -17.60
N SER A 120 -8.16 -21.74 -16.33
CA SER A 120 -8.30 -20.78 -15.23
C SER A 120 -7.05 -20.70 -14.36
N VAL A 121 -6.72 -19.48 -13.94
CA VAL A 121 -5.70 -19.20 -12.93
C VAL A 121 -6.38 -18.56 -11.73
N PHE A 122 -6.10 -19.08 -10.55
CA PHE A 122 -6.58 -18.54 -9.28
C PHE A 122 -5.38 -18.03 -8.48
N ALA A 123 -5.46 -16.80 -7.98
CA ALA A 123 -4.44 -16.22 -7.12
C ALA A 123 -5.07 -15.64 -5.85
N GLU A 124 -4.40 -15.86 -4.73
CA GLU A 124 -4.65 -15.19 -3.46
C GLU A 124 -3.40 -14.36 -3.12
N GLY A 125 -3.59 -13.13 -2.65
CA GLY A 125 -2.50 -12.21 -2.41
C GLY A 125 -2.82 -11.20 -1.33
N GLU A 126 -1.77 -10.54 -0.86
CA GLU A 126 -1.81 -9.52 0.18
C GLU A 126 -1.12 -8.27 -0.32
N LEU A 127 -1.75 -7.12 -0.07
CA LEU A 127 -1.19 -5.80 -0.33
C LEU A 127 -1.01 -5.07 0.99
N THR A 128 0.23 -4.78 1.34
CA THR A 128 0.57 -3.93 2.49
C THR A 128 0.97 -2.54 2.00
N ILE A 129 0.43 -1.50 2.64
CA ILE A 129 0.78 -0.11 2.34
C ILE A 129 1.25 0.56 3.63
N ALA A 130 2.45 1.14 3.58
CA ALA A 130 2.98 1.96 4.65
C ALA A 130 2.72 3.45 4.36
N GLY A 131 2.16 4.16 5.33
CA GLY A 131 1.91 5.59 5.24
C GLY A 131 2.36 6.32 6.49
N PHE A 132 2.59 7.63 6.38
CA PHE A 132 2.99 8.48 7.50
C PHE A 132 2.29 9.83 7.44
N LYS A 133 2.21 10.53 8.59
CA LYS A 133 1.71 11.90 8.64
C LYS A 133 2.82 12.86 8.25
N GLU A 134 2.69 13.51 7.10
CA GLU A 134 3.66 14.53 6.64
C GLU A 134 3.89 15.66 7.66
N PRO A 135 2.89 16.13 8.43
CA PRO A 135 3.13 17.11 9.50
C PRO A 135 4.17 16.68 10.55
N ASN A 136 4.19 15.40 10.93
CA ASN A 136 5.15 14.89 11.92
C ASN A 136 6.58 14.91 11.35
N LEU A 137 6.73 14.66 10.05
CA LEU A 137 8.02 14.76 9.38
C LEU A 137 8.49 16.22 9.31
N LEU A 138 7.59 17.15 8.97
CA LEU A 138 7.91 18.58 8.93
C LEU A 138 8.28 19.12 10.32
N GLU A 139 7.61 18.67 11.37
CA GLU A 139 7.96 18.98 12.75
C GLU A 139 9.36 18.47 13.11
N LEU A 140 9.69 17.23 12.71
CA LEU A 140 11.04 16.67 12.88
C LEU A 140 12.10 17.51 12.15
N MET A 141 11.85 17.87 10.88
CA MET A 141 12.79 18.71 10.11
C MET A 141 12.96 20.10 10.73
N GLY A 142 11.86 20.69 11.23
CA GLY A 142 11.89 21.95 11.96
C GLY A 142 12.73 21.85 13.23
N GLY A 143 12.54 20.79 14.03
CA GLY A 143 13.32 20.56 15.25
C GLY A 143 14.81 20.35 14.98
N LEU A 144 15.17 19.67 13.89
CA LEU A 144 16.57 19.51 13.47
C LEU A 144 17.20 20.86 13.10
N ALA A 145 16.50 21.70 12.34
CA ALA A 145 16.98 23.04 11.99
C ALA A 145 17.11 23.94 13.22
N GLN A 146 16.16 23.89 14.15
CA GLN A 146 16.22 24.65 15.41
C GLN A 146 17.40 24.25 16.30
N LYS A 147 17.83 22.98 16.25
CA LYS A 147 19.02 22.52 16.97
C LYS A 147 20.30 23.17 16.44
N GLU A 148 20.36 23.50 15.15
CA GLU A 148 21.52 24.11 14.51
C GLU A 148 21.47 25.64 14.53
N LEU A 149 20.30 26.23 14.29
CA LEU A 149 20.11 27.67 14.14
C LEU A 149 19.67 28.38 15.44
N GLY A 150 19.00 27.66 16.34
CA GLY A 150 18.39 28.18 17.57
C GLY A 150 16.86 27.99 17.61
N GLU A 151 16.30 27.89 18.82
CA GLU A 151 14.88 27.56 19.06
C GLU A 151 13.89 28.60 18.48
N SER A 152 14.32 29.85 18.31
CA SER A 152 13.50 30.94 17.79
C SER A 152 13.30 30.88 16.28
N PHE A 153 14.10 30.11 15.55
CA PHE A 153 13.98 30.00 14.09
C PHE A 153 12.79 29.12 13.69
N LYS A 154 12.12 29.52 12.61
CA LYS A 154 10.99 28.81 11.98
C LYS A 154 11.20 28.76 10.47
N ALA A 155 10.68 27.71 9.83
CA ALA A 155 10.71 27.61 8.38
C ALA A 155 9.80 28.70 7.76
N LYS A 156 10.34 29.53 6.85
CA LYS A 156 9.59 30.50 6.04
C LYS A 156 9.11 29.87 4.73
N LYS A 157 10.01 29.13 4.09
CA LYS A 157 9.78 28.39 2.84
C LYS A 157 10.57 27.09 2.91
N TYR A 158 10.04 26.03 2.32
CA TYR A 158 10.75 24.76 2.23
C TYR A 158 10.39 24.01 0.95
N SER A 159 11.30 23.14 0.51
CA SER A 159 11.09 22.11 -0.47
C SER A 159 11.37 20.75 0.16
N LEU A 160 10.57 19.76 -0.21
CA LEU A 160 10.63 18.42 0.33
C LEU A 160 10.44 17.41 -0.80
N GLU A 161 11.45 16.58 -1.02
CA GLU A 161 11.43 15.50 -1.99
C GLU A 161 11.64 14.16 -1.28
N TYR A 162 10.89 13.17 -1.73
CA TYR A 162 10.92 11.82 -1.18
C TYR A 162 11.69 10.89 -2.11
N GLY A 163 12.59 10.10 -1.54
CA GLY A 163 13.12 8.92 -2.22
C GLY A 163 12.10 7.78 -2.25
N VAL A 164 12.44 6.74 -3.01
CA VAL A 164 11.64 5.50 -3.07
C VAL A 164 11.69 4.80 -1.71
N ALA A 165 10.51 4.47 -1.18
CA ALA A 165 10.38 3.75 0.07
C ALA A 165 10.72 2.26 -0.04
N ARG A 166 11.15 1.73 1.09
CA ARG A 166 11.44 0.32 1.32
C ARG A 166 10.74 -0.11 2.62
N PRO A 167 9.50 -0.62 2.54
CA PRO A 167 8.81 -1.16 3.69
C PRO A 167 9.50 -2.43 4.19
N ASP A 168 9.54 -2.59 5.50
CA ASP A 168 9.87 -3.83 6.20
C ASP A 168 8.64 -4.23 7.00
N ILE A 169 7.84 -5.14 6.40
CA ILE A 169 6.59 -5.62 6.98
C ILE A 169 6.83 -6.32 8.32
N GLN A 170 7.93 -7.06 8.45
CA GLN A 170 8.20 -7.84 9.66
C GLN A 170 8.47 -6.94 10.87
N SER A 171 9.20 -5.84 10.67
CA SER A 171 9.47 -4.88 11.74
C SER A 171 8.44 -3.76 11.86
N GLY A 172 7.47 -3.68 10.94
CA GLY A 172 6.48 -2.61 10.90
C GLY A 172 7.10 -1.24 10.60
N LYS A 173 8.21 -1.22 9.85
CA LYS A 173 8.97 0.01 9.55
C LYS A 173 8.94 0.31 8.06
N ILE A 174 9.18 1.57 7.71
CA ILE A 174 9.40 2.02 6.35
C ILE A 174 10.67 2.85 6.32
N ASN A 175 11.55 2.59 5.36
CA ASN A 175 12.80 3.32 5.17
C ASN A 175 12.74 4.08 3.84
N PHE A 176 13.09 5.36 3.86
CA PHE A 176 13.21 6.18 2.65
C PHE A 176 14.18 7.34 2.91
N SER A 177 14.82 7.81 1.84
CA SER A 177 15.61 9.03 1.89
C SER A 177 14.72 10.26 1.71
N ILE A 178 15.18 11.38 2.24
CA ILE A 178 14.48 12.65 2.16
C ILE A 178 15.49 13.70 1.73
N ASN A 179 15.12 14.55 0.78
CA ASN A 179 15.84 15.77 0.46
C ASN A 179 14.98 16.95 0.92
N TYR A 180 15.41 17.61 2.00
CA TYR A 180 14.72 18.75 2.59
C TYR A 180 15.62 19.98 2.51
N SER A 181 15.09 21.06 1.97
CA SER A 181 15.75 22.37 1.94
C SER A 181 14.78 23.41 2.45
N GLY A 182 15.24 24.28 3.35
CA GLY A 182 14.41 25.29 3.98
C GLY A 182 15.11 26.62 4.11
N THR A 183 14.38 27.70 3.87
CA THR A 183 14.76 29.05 4.31
C THR A 183 14.14 29.28 5.67
N PHE A 184 14.97 29.51 6.67
CA PHE A 184 14.54 29.75 8.04
C PHE A 184 14.66 31.22 8.38
N TRP A 185 13.74 31.71 9.21
CA TRP A 185 13.74 33.07 9.71
C TRP A 185 13.37 33.06 11.18
N GLN A 186 13.73 34.12 11.89
CA GLN A 186 13.30 34.35 13.26
C GLN A 186 12.05 35.22 13.23
N PRO A 187 10.88 34.70 13.61
CA PRO A 187 9.67 35.50 13.66
C PRO A 187 9.83 36.65 14.66
N ILE A 188 9.41 37.83 14.23
CA ILE A 188 9.33 39.02 15.09
C ILE A 188 7.88 39.17 15.52
N ASP A 189 7.64 39.39 16.81
CA ASP A 189 6.33 39.79 17.29
C ASP A 189 6.07 41.24 16.84
N ILE A 190 5.28 41.37 15.76
CA ILE A 190 4.97 42.65 15.14
C ILE A 190 4.19 43.56 16.09
N GLU A 191 3.29 43.03 16.90
CA GLU A 191 2.50 43.81 17.84
C GLU A 191 3.39 44.34 18.97
N GLN A 192 4.24 43.48 19.55
CA GLN A 192 5.22 43.89 20.55
C GLN A 192 6.20 44.92 19.98
N PHE A 193 6.70 44.69 18.76
CA PHE A 193 7.59 45.61 18.08
C PHE A 193 6.92 46.97 17.86
N LYS A 194 5.70 47.02 17.31
CA LYS A 194 4.93 48.26 17.11
C LYS A 194 4.72 49.03 18.41
N ASN A 195 4.33 48.34 19.49
CA ASN A 195 4.16 48.96 20.81
C ASN A 195 5.48 49.53 21.34
N SER A 196 6.60 48.85 21.10
CA SER A 196 7.92 49.30 21.56
C SER A 196 8.42 50.58 20.87
N ILE A 197 7.87 50.93 19.70
CA ILE A 197 8.34 52.07 18.89
C ILE A 197 7.43 53.31 18.91
N LEU A 198 6.27 53.24 19.57
CA LEU A 198 5.34 54.39 19.65
C LEU A 198 6.03 55.63 20.22
N ASN A 199 5.69 56.81 19.68
CA ASN A 199 6.24 58.11 20.05
C ASN A 199 7.76 58.31 19.88
N LYS A 200 8.51 57.28 19.45
CA LYS A 200 9.95 57.42 19.15
C LYS A 200 10.16 58.41 18.02
N LYS A 201 11.23 59.22 18.13
CA LYS A 201 11.69 60.05 17.02
C LYS A 201 12.22 59.16 15.89
N GLU A 202 12.22 59.66 14.67
CA GLU A 202 12.79 58.95 13.52
C GLU A 202 14.21 58.43 13.77
N THR A 203 15.08 59.24 14.39
CA THR A 203 16.46 58.84 14.73
C THR A 203 16.51 57.72 15.76
N GLU A 204 15.65 57.77 16.78
CA GLU A 204 15.55 56.75 17.83
C GLU A 204 14.99 55.43 17.27
N LEU A 205 14.01 55.51 16.36
CA LEU A 205 13.46 54.36 15.65
C LEU A 205 14.52 53.68 14.79
N LYS A 206 15.28 54.44 13.99
CA LYS A 206 16.36 53.88 13.16
C LYS A 206 17.38 53.14 14.03
N VAL A 207 17.86 53.76 15.10
CA VAL A 207 18.82 53.12 16.04
C VAL A 207 18.23 51.83 16.61
N PHE A 208 16.96 51.84 17.02
CA PHE A 208 16.30 50.65 17.56
C PHE A 208 16.22 49.52 16.54
N VAL A 209 15.76 49.80 15.31
CA VAL A 209 15.62 48.78 14.26
C VAL A 209 16.96 48.16 13.88
N PHE A 210 18.00 48.97 13.69
CA PHE A 210 19.34 48.48 13.36
C PHE A 210 20.05 47.81 14.55
N SER A 211 19.50 47.91 15.77
CA SER A 211 20.00 47.17 16.94
C SER A 211 19.38 45.78 17.10
N LEU A 212 18.36 45.44 16.31
CA LEU A 212 17.76 44.13 16.32
C LEU A 212 18.67 43.12 15.60
N ASP A 213 18.90 41.98 16.25
CA ASP A 213 19.67 40.89 15.65
C ASP A 213 18.98 40.38 14.38
N GLY A 214 19.78 40.13 13.34
CA GLY A 214 19.29 39.61 12.05
C GLY A 214 18.77 40.68 11.07
N VAL A 215 18.79 41.97 11.42
CA VAL A 215 18.43 43.05 10.50
C VAL A 215 19.61 43.44 9.61
N GLU A 216 19.57 43.00 8.35
CA GLU A 216 20.55 43.40 7.33
C GLU A 216 20.19 44.74 6.66
N ARG A 217 18.89 44.96 6.42
CA ARG A 217 18.36 46.18 5.79
C ARG A 217 17.02 46.55 6.39
N ALA A 218 16.82 47.85 6.62
CA ALA A 218 15.54 48.39 7.04
C ALA A 218 15.24 49.72 6.35
N THR A 219 13.98 49.90 5.98
CA THR A 219 13.46 51.17 5.44
C THR A 219 12.48 51.75 6.45
N VAL A 220 12.73 52.98 6.88
CA VAL A 220 11.85 53.70 7.80
C VAL A 220 11.29 54.91 7.06
N SER A 221 9.97 55.01 6.99
CA SER A 221 9.26 56.13 6.38
C SER A 221 8.24 56.71 7.36
N LEU A 222 8.25 58.03 7.54
CA LEU A 222 7.23 58.75 8.28
C LEU A 222 6.42 59.58 7.29
N TRP A 223 5.11 59.32 7.22
CA TRP A 223 4.21 60.00 6.30
C TRP A 223 3.03 60.62 7.05
N PRO A 224 2.60 61.86 6.69
CA PRO A 224 3.21 62.73 5.68
C PRO A 224 4.58 63.28 6.11
N PHE A 225 5.34 63.85 5.17
CA PHE A 225 6.76 64.22 5.35
C PHE A 225 7.07 65.16 6.53
N TRP A 226 6.05 65.83 7.10
CA TRP A 226 6.18 66.68 8.28
C TRP A 226 6.12 65.92 9.62
N VAL A 227 5.73 64.64 9.61
CA VAL A 227 5.68 63.79 10.80
C VAL A 227 7.11 63.44 11.25
N LYS A 228 7.45 63.77 12.49
CA LYS A 228 8.81 63.56 13.05
C LYS A 228 8.90 62.41 14.06
N ARG A 229 7.77 61.80 14.41
CA ARG A 229 7.64 60.75 15.42
C ARG A 229 6.66 59.69 14.96
N VAL A 230 6.86 58.47 15.45
CA VAL A 230 5.90 57.39 15.27
C VAL A 230 4.57 57.79 15.95
N PRO A 231 3.42 57.71 15.27
CA PRO A 231 2.12 58.03 15.86
C PRO A 231 1.84 57.16 17.09
N ASP A 232 1.16 57.72 18.10
CA ASP A 232 0.76 56.97 19.31
C ASP A 232 -0.37 55.94 19.05
N ASN A 233 -1.02 56.01 17.88
CA ASN A 233 -2.03 55.04 17.47
C ASN A 233 -1.39 53.91 16.66
N ILE A 234 -1.37 52.71 17.23
CA ILE A 234 -0.78 51.51 16.61
C ILE A 234 -1.39 51.15 15.25
N ALA A 235 -2.65 51.49 15.01
CA ALA A 235 -3.32 51.25 13.74
C ALA A 235 -2.76 52.11 12.58
N LYS A 236 -1.96 53.14 12.89
CA LYS A 236 -1.24 53.97 11.91
C LYS A 236 0.19 53.49 11.66
N VAL A 237 0.59 52.38 12.27
CA VAL A 237 1.93 51.81 12.12
C VAL A 237 1.83 50.53 11.31
N GLU A 238 2.49 50.53 10.16
CA GLU A 238 2.61 49.39 9.27
C GLU A 238 4.05 48.84 9.34
N VAL A 239 4.16 47.52 9.41
CA VAL A 239 5.46 46.81 9.51
C VAL A 239 5.37 45.59 8.60
N GLU A 240 6.33 45.50 7.69
CA GLU A 240 6.47 44.39 6.76
C GLU A 240 7.84 43.75 6.95
N VAL A 241 7.89 42.41 6.99
CA VAL A 241 9.12 41.63 7.19
C VAL A 241 9.33 40.71 5.99
N GLU A 242 10.29 41.08 5.14
CA GLU A 242 10.65 40.36 3.91
C GLU A 242 11.72 39.29 4.12
#